data_AF-L7J6P9-F1
#
_entry.id   AF-L7J6P9-F1
#
_cell.length_a   1.000
_cell.length_b   1.000
_cell.length_c   1.000
_cell.angle_alpha   90.00
_cell.angle_beta   90.00
_cell.angle_gamma   90.00
#
_symmetry.space_group_name_H-M   'P 1'
#
loop_
_entity.id
_entity.type
_entity.pdbx_description
1 polymer ?
#
loop_
_entity_poly.entity_id
_entity_poly.type
_entity_poly.pdbx_seq_one_letter_code
_entity_poly.pdbx_strand_id
1 'polypeptide(L)'
;MFHIAQQPAKIPQVLIEPPNILQSHDPTLLKRATFDNTCTNDDKATISLAATNLAQHGADAAKNNEEKVLLYFKTSNSRSIRTIVKTFDKAYFECNISSGEGIIACYDDWKACSEGTMAYTIQQKK
;
A
#
# COMPACT_ATOMS: atom_id res chain seq x y z
N MET A 1 12.47 67.08 6.85
CA MET A 1 11.87 66.17 5.84
C MET A 1 12.59 64.84 5.97
N PHE A 2 12.06 63.91 6.76
CA PHE A 2 12.72 62.61 7.02
C PHE A 2 12.38 61.65 5.87
N HIS A 3 13.38 61.21 5.13
CA HIS A 3 13.24 60.14 4.14
C HIS A 3 13.43 58.80 4.85
N ILE A 4 12.33 58.08 5.07
CA ILE A 4 12.38 56.68 5.50
C ILE A 4 12.72 55.87 4.24
N ALA A 5 13.97 55.42 4.14
CA ALA A 5 14.35 54.43 3.14
C ALA A 5 13.64 53.10 3.51
N GLN A 6 12.66 52.69 2.70
CA GLN A 6 12.11 51.34 2.77
C GLN A 6 13.19 50.35 2.34
N GLN A 7 13.86 49.70 3.30
CA GLN A 7 14.63 48.50 3.00
C GLN A 7 13.66 47.37 2.65
N PRO A 8 13.79 46.69 1.50
CA PRO A 8 13.02 45.50 1.23
C PRO A 8 13.37 44.45 2.30
N ALA A 9 12.35 43.90 2.95
CA ALA A 9 12.53 42.83 3.93
C ALA A 9 13.30 41.67 3.29
N LYS A 10 14.47 41.35 3.84
CA LYS A 10 15.26 40.20 3.43
C LYS A 10 14.52 38.94 3.87
N ILE A 11 13.77 38.34 2.96
CA ILE A 11 13.14 37.03 3.19
C ILE A 11 14.28 36.05 3.48
N PRO A 12 14.34 35.41 4.66
CA PRO A 12 15.30 34.36 4.91
C PRO A 12 15.04 33.24 3.90
N GLN A 13 16.01 32.97 3.03
CA GLN A 13 15.99 31.73 2.26
C GLN A 13 16.27 30.60 3.24
N VAL A 14 15.21 30.08 3.84
CA VAL A 14 15.26 28.76 4.47
C VAL A 14 15.52 27.80 3.33
N LEU A 15 16.74 27.26 3.27
CA LEU A 15 17.03 26.09 2.46
C LEU A 15 16.14 24.98 3.02
N ILE A 16 14.96 24.81 2.43
CA ILE A 16 14.16 23.62 2.66
C ILE A 16 14.90 22.54 1.89
N GLU A 17 15.85 21.88 2.55
CA GLU A 17 16.29 20.58 2.09
C GLU A 17 15.02 19.75 1.92
N PRO A 18 14.74 19.22 0.71
CA PRO A 18 13.61 18.31 0.56
C PRO A 18 13.82 17.24 1.63
N PRO A 19 12.81 16.93 2.47
CA PRO A 19 12.97 15.92 3.50
C PRO A 19 13.44 14.67 2.75
N ASN A 20 14.70 14.31 2.98
CA ASN A 20 15.32 13.13 2.40
C ASN A 20 14.79 11.94 3.21
N ILE A 21 13.47 11.78 3.19
CA ILE A 21 12.76 10.59 3.57
C ILE A 21 12.63 9.78 2.26
N LEU A 22 13.77 9.53 1.61
CA LEU A 22 14.04 8.15 1.31
C LEU A 22 14.35 7.49 2.66
N GLN A 23 13.28 7.19 3.41
CA GLN A 23 13.31 6.00 4.25
C GLN A 23 13.77 4.90 3.30
N SER A 24 15.01 4.46 3.50
CA SER A 24 15.48 3.20 2.97
C SER A 24 14.58 2.12 3.57
N HIS A 25 13.41 1.95 2.99
CA HIS A 25 12.79 0.64 2.99
C HIS A 25 13.72 -0.17 2.10
N ASP A 26 14.75 -0.74 2.71
CA ASP A 26 15.55 -1.76 2.06
C ASP A 26 14.54 -2.79 1.53
N PRO A 27 14.37 -2.92 0.20
CA PRO A 27 13.39 -3.83 -0.38
C PRO A 27 13.78 -5.29 -0.13
N THR A 28 14.93 -5.52 0.52
CA THR A 28 15.41 -6.86 0.79
C THR A 28 14.79 -7.45 2.07
N LEU A 29 13.75 -8.26 1.84
CA LEU A 29 13.64 -9.62 2.37
C LEU A 29 12.97 -9.86 3.74
N LEU A 30 12.02 -9.03 4.17
CA LEU A 30 11.00 -9.50 5.13
C LEU A 30 9.63 -9.25 4.52
N LYS A 31 9.00 -10.32 4.03
CA LYS A 31 7.60 -10.30 3.58
C LYS A 31 6.72 -9.81 4.74
N ARG A 32 5.58 -9.18 4.51
CA ARG A 32 4.82 -8.58 5.64
C ARG A 32 4.03 -9.58 6.45
N ALA A 33 3.92 -10.85 6.07
CA ALA A 33 3.10 -11.80 6.80
C ALA A 33 3.56 -13.26 6.74
N THR A 34 3.20 -14.01 7.77
CA THR A 34 3.23 -15.48 7.83
C THR A 34 1.83 -16.02 8.08
N PHE A 35 1.59 -17.28 7.73
CA PHE A 35 0.37 -17.97 8.13
C PHE A 35 0.53 -18.51 9.55
N ASP A 36 -0.52 -18.41 10.35
CA ASP A 36 -0.56 -19.12 11.62
C ASP A 36 -0.82 -20.63 11.43
N ASN A 37 -0.98 -21.33 12.55
CA ASN A 37 -1.28 -22.76 12.58
C ASN A 37 -2.75 -23.10 12.32
N THR A 38 -3.64 -22.12 12.16
CA THR A 38 -5.06 -22.34 11.86
C THR A 38 -5.30 -22.57 10.37
N CYS A 39 -4.36 -22.15 9.52
CA CYS A 39 -4.44 -22.33 8.06
C CYS A 39 -4.01 -23.73 7.62
N THR A 40 -4.88 -24.41 6.87
CA THR A 40 -4.54 -25.65 6.17
C THR A 40 -3.62 -25.38 4.97
N ASN A 41 -3.03 -26.43 4.39
CA ASN A 41 -2.22 -26.27 3.18
C ASN A 41 -3.04 -25.76 1.98
N ASP A 42 -4.30 -26.16 1.90
CA ASP A 42 -5.21 -25.73 0.83
C ASP A 42 -5.60 -24.25 0.98
N ASP A 43 -5.80 -23.78 2.21
CA ASP A 43 -6.02 -22.35 2.49
C ASP A 43 -4.81 -21.52 2.04
N LYS A 44 -3.61 -21.97 2.43
CA LYS A 44 -2.34 -21.31 2.06
C LYS A 44 -2.18 -21.23 0.55
N ALA A 45 -2.46 -22.33 -0.16
CA ALA A 45 -2.38 -22.38 -1.62
C ALA A 45 -3.42 -21.45 -2.27
N THR A 46 -4.66 -21.47 -1.80
CA THR A 46 -5.76 -20.64 -2.32
C THR A 46 -5.48 -19.15 -2.12
N ILE A 47 -5.08 -18.75 -0.91
CA ILE A 47 -4.76 -17.35 -0.59
C ILE A 47 -3.57 -16.88 -1.43
N SER A 48 -2.52 -17.70 -1.54
CA SER A 48 -1.33 -17.37 -2.35
C SER A 48 -1.70 -17.23 -3.83
N LEU A 49 -2.51 -18.13 -4.37
CA LEU A 49 -2.95 -18.12 -5.77
C LEU A 49 -3.81 -16.90 -6.08
N ALA A 50 -4.84 -16.67 -5.27
CA ALA A 50 -5.78 -15.57 -5.46
C ALA A 50 -5.02 -14.24 -5.47
N ALA A 51 -4.13 -14.04 -4.51
CA ALA A 51 -3.53 -12.76 -4.32
C ALA A 51 -2.31 -12.49 -5.23
N THR A 52 -1.63 -13.55 -5.70
CA THR A 52 -0.57 -13.42 -6.71
C THR A 52 -1.14 -13.12 -8.10
N ASN A 53 -2.07 -13.95 -8.58
CA ASN A 53 -2.54 -13.84 -9.97
C ASN A 53 -3.48 -12.63 -10.16
N LEU A 54 -4.42 -12.41 -9.24
CA LEU A 54 -5.40 -11.33 -9.40
C LEU A 54 -4.76 -9.94 -9.26
N ALA A 55 -3.75 -9.80 -8.40
CA ALA A 55 -3.06 -8.52 -8.23
C ALA A 55 -2.30 -8.13 -9.50
N GLN A 56 -1.59 -9.07 -10.14
CA GLN A 56 -0.92 -8.80 -11.42
C GLN A 56 -1.91 -8.43 -12.52
N HIS A 57 -3.01 -9.19 -12.66
CA HIS A 57 -4.08 -8.85 -13.61
C HIS A 57 -4.68 -7.47 -13.33
N GLY A 58 -4.83 -7.09 -12.05
CA GLY A 58 -5.28 -5.77 -11.63
C GLY A 58 -4.31 -4.66 -12.03
N ALA A 59 -3.00 -4.87 -11.81
CA ALA A 59 -1.96 -3.93 -12.23
C ALA A 59 -1.95 -3.73 -13.75
N ASP A 60 -2.06 -4.82 -14.52
CA ASP A 60 -2.05 -4.76 -15.98
C ASP A 60 -3.33 -4.14 -16.55
N ALA A 61 -4.49 -4.43 -15.95
CA ALA A 61 -5.73 -3.75 -16.29
C ALA A 61 -5.63 -2.24 -16.01
N ALA A 62 -5.02 -1.85 -14.88
CA ALA A 62 -4.83 -0.44 -14.55
C ALA A 62 -3.89 0.29 -15.52
N LYS A 63 -2.88 -0.41 -16.07
CA LYS A 63 -1.96 0.16 -17.08
C LYS A 63 -2.61 0.33 -18.45
N ASN A 64 -3.45 -0.63 -18.86
CA ASN A 64 -3.81 -0.80 -20.26
C ASN A 64 -5.30 -0.63 -20.57
N ASN A 65 -6.16 -0.50 -19.56
CA ASN A 65 -7.62 -0.39 -19.74
C ASN A 65 -8.17 0.82 -18.99
N GLU A 66 -8.15 1.98 -19.65
CA GLU A 66 -8.62 3.24 -19.09
C GLU A 66 -10.10 3.20 -18.71
N GLU A 67 -10.94 2.50 -19.48
CA GLU A 67 -12.38 2.35 -19.19
C GLU A 67 -12.60 1.66 -17.83
N LYS A 68 -11.86 0.58 -17.54
CA LYS A 68 -11.93 -0.09 -16.24
C LYS A 68 -11.39 0.80 -15.12
N VAL A 69 -10.30 1.54 -15.35
CA VAL A 69 -9.79 2.47 -14.34
C VAL A 69 -10.85 3.53 -14.03
N LEU A 70 -11.48 4.10 -15.06
CA LEU A 70 -12.54 5.09 -14.88
C LEU A 70 -13.77 4.48 -14.20
N LEU A 71 -14.13 3.24 -14.54
CA LEU A 71 -15.26 2.55 -13.93
C LEU A 71 -15.08 2.32 -12.43
N TYR A 72 -13.91 1.84 -11.99
CA TYR A 72 -13.70 1.47 -10.58
C TYR A 72 -13.10 2.60 -9.73
N PHE A 73 -12.13 3.33 -10.27
CA PHE A 73 -11.35 4.32 -9.53
C PHE A 73 -11.73 5.77 -9.85
N LYS A 74 -12.66 5.97 -10.80
CA LYS A 74 -13.23 7.29 -11.14
C LYS A 74 -12.17 8.33 -11.53
N THR A 75 -11.09 7.87 -12.19
CA THR A 75 -9.95 8.72 -12.56
C THR A 75 -9.36 8.31 -13.90
N SER A 76 -8.79 9.27 -14.61
CA SER A 76 -7.92 9.08 -15.79
C SER A 76 -6.54 9.72 -15.59
N ASN A 77 -6.28 10.31 -14.42
CA ASN A 77 -5.02 11.00 -14.14
C ASN A 77 -3.87 9.98 -14.02
N SER A 78 -2.80 10.18 -14.80
CA SER A 78 -1.62 9.31 -14.81
C SER A 78 -0.97 9.15 -13.43
N ARG A 79 -1.03 10.16 -12.55
CA ARG A 79 -0.51 10.04 -11.17
C ARG A 79 -1.34 9.04 -10.37
N SER A 80 -2.67 9.09 -10.47
CA SER A 80 -3.57 8.16 -9.80
C SER A 80 -3.40 6.75 -10.36
N ILE A 81 -3.30 6.60 -11.69
CA ILE A 81 -3.04 5.32 -12.34
C ILE A 81 -1.74 4.69 -11.82
N ARG A 82 -0.65 5.47 -11.74
CA ARG A 82 0.61 4.99 -11.17
C ARG A 82 0.46 4.53 -9.72
N THR A 83 -0.34 5.23 -8.92
CA THR A 83 -0.63 4.80 -7.54
C THR A 83 -1.41 3.48 -7.51
N ILE A 84 -2.43 3.33 -8.36
CA ILE A 84 -3.23 2.09 -8.45
C ILE A 84 -2.35 0.90 -8.83
N VAL A 85 -1.53 1.06 -9.87
CA VAL A 85 -0.56 0.03 -10.31
C VAL A 85 0.38 -0.34 -9.18
N LYS A 86 0.99 0.65 -8.52
CA LYS A 86 1.89 0.41 -7.37
C LYS A 86 1.20 -0.32 -6.23
N THR A 87 -0.09 -0.07 -5.98
CA THR A 87 -0.85 -0.75 -4.93
C THR A 87 -1.06 -2.23 -5.29
N PHE A 88 -1.39 -2.54 -6.54
CA PHE A 88 -1.49 -3.93 -6.99
C PHE A 88 -0.13 -4.64 -6.98
N ASP A 89 0.94 -3.99 -7.44
CA ASP A 89 2.29 -4.57 -7.39
C ASP A 89 2.75 -4.85 -5.95
N LYS A 90 2.41 -3.96 -5.01
CA LYS A 90 2.64 -4.19 -3.58
C LYS A 90 1.83 -5.39 -3.08
N ALA A 91 0.54 -5.47 -3.42
CA ALA A 91 -0.28 -6.61 -3.04
C ALA A 91 0.32 -7.92 -3.56
N TYR A 92 0.74 -7.98 -4.82
CA TYR A 92 1.45 -9.12 -5.39
C TYR A 92 2.69 -9.51 -4.57
N PHE A 93 3.54 -8.54 -4.24
CA PHE A 93 4.77 -8.80 -3.47
C PHE A 93 4.47 -9.36 -2.08
N GLU A 94 3.49 -8.78 -1.38
CA GLU A 94 3.13 -9.21 -0.02
C GLU A 94 2.42 -10.56 0.02
N CYS A 95 1.76 -10.94 -1.08
CA CYS A 95 0.98 -12.16 -1.15
C CYS A 95 1.77 -13.39 -1.56
N ASN A 96 3.03 -13.21 -1.99
CA ASN A 96 4.00 -14.28 -1.95
C ASN A 96 4.40 -14.48 -0.48
N ILE A 97 3.64 -15.24 0.30
CA ILE A 97 3.80 -15.36 1.77
C ILE A 97 4.85 -16.43 2.10
N SER A 98 5.93 -16.05 2.78
CA SER A 98 6.92 -17.02 3.30
C SER A 98 7.71 -16.53 4.53
N SER A 99 7.53 -15.29 4.99
CA SER A 99 8.23 -14.74 6.17
C SER A 99 7.61 -13.43 6.66
N GLY A 100 8.00 -13.01 7.87
CA GLY A 100 7.88 -11.66 8.43
C GLY A 100 6.73 -11.38 9.38
N GLU A 101 6.44 -10.10 9.64
CA GLU A 101 5.95 -9.64 10.97
C GLU A 101 4.43 -9.73 11.18
N GLY A 102 3.64 -9.72 10.12
CA GLY A 102 2.20 -9.88 10.18
C GLY A 102 1.78 -11.35 10.28
N ILE A 103 0.54 -11.57 10.72
CA ILE A 103 -0.06 -12.90 10.81
C ILE A 103 -1.33 -12.91 9.97
N ILE A 104 -1.43 -13.86 9.05
CA ILE A 104 -2.67 -14.23 8.37
C ILE A 104 -3.24 -15.42 9.13
N ALA A 105 -4.40 -15.21 9.74
CA ALA A 105 -5.19 -16.24 10.39
C ALA A 105 -6.31 -16.70 9.46
N CYS A 106 -6.55 -18.00 9.40
CA CYS A 106 -7.67 -18.58 8.65
C CYS A 106 -8.90 -18.81 9.55
N TYR A 107 -8.73 -18.63 10.86
CA TYR A 107 -9.80 -18.66 11.84
C TYR A 107 -9.87 -17.36 12.65
N ASP A 108 -11.09 -16.90 12.95
CA ASP A 108 -11.32 -15.68 13.73
C ASP A 108 -11.35 -15.99 15.23
N ASP A 109 -10.17 -16.15 15.82
CA ASP A 109 -10.04 -16.32 17.27
C ASP A 109 -10.45 -15.07 18.06
N TRP A 110 -10.40 -13.90 17.44
CA TRP A 110 -10.72 -12.62 18.07
C TRP A 110 -12.22 -12.35 18.09
N LYS A 111 -13.03 -13.18 17.41
CA LYS A 111 -14.47 -12.97 17.19
C LYS A 111 -14.76 -11.58 16.64
N ALA A 112 -13.84 -11.06 15.82
CA ALA A 112 -13.93 -9.73 15.22
C ALA A 112 -14.75 -9.75 13.91
N CYS A 113 -14.97 -10.92 13.31
CA CYS A 113 -15.90 -11.10 12.20
C CYS A 113 -17.35 -11.05 12.70
N SER A 114 -18.07 -10.00 12.31
CA SER A 114 -19.54 -9.99 12.36
C SER A 114 -20.16 -10.77 11.19
N GLU A 115 -21.44 -11.13 11.30
CA GLU A 115 -22.17 -11.79 10.20
C GLU A 115 -22.01 -11.02 8.88
N GLY A 116 -21.65 -11.72 7.81
CA GLY A 116 -21.40 -11.13 6.49
C GLY A 116 -20.03 -10.47 6.30
N THR A 117 -19.16 -10.44 7.31
CA THR A 117 -17.77 -9.93 7.17
C THR A 117 -16.86 -11.04 6.65
N MET A 118 -16.20 -10.79 5.52
CA MET A 118 -15.32 -11.79 4.89
C MET A 118 -13.94 -11.88 5.53
N ALA A 119 -13.42 -10.75 6.03
CA ALA A 119 -12.11 -10.67 6.69
C ALA A 119 -11.99 -9.33 7.45
N TYR A 120 -11.04 -9.24 8.38
CA TYR A 120 -10.66 -8.00 9.05
C TYR A 120 -9.13 -7.87 9.10
N THR A 121 -8.65 -6.64 9.34
CA THR A 121 -7.22 -6.37 9.58
C THR A 121 -7.10 -5.62 10.89
N ILE A 122 -6.40 -6.19 11.86
CA ILE A 122 -6.05 -5.49 13.09
C ILE A 122 -4.79 -4.68 12.84
N GLN A 123 -4.92 -3.35 12.86
CA GLN A 123 -3.76 -2.48 12.89
C GLN A 123 -3.43 -2.15 14.35
N GLN A 124 -2.31 -2.64 14.84
CA GLN A 124 -1.75 -2.17 16.11
C GLN A 124 -1.35 -0.70 15.91
N LYS A 125 -2.04 0.24 16.57
CA LYS A 125 -1.55 1.62 16.68
C LYS A 125 -0.29 1.58 17.54
N LYS A 126 0.87 1.88 16.94
CA LYS A 126 2.09 2.24 17.68
C LYS A 126 1.92 3.64 18.27
#